data_AF-A0A7J2U3E7-F1
#
_entry.id   AF-A0A7J2U3E7-F1
#
_cell.length_a   1.000
_cell.length_b   1.000
_cell.length_c   1.000
_cell.angle_alpha   90.00
_cell.angle_beta   90.00
_cell.angle_gamma   90.00
#
_symmetry.space_group_name_H-M   'P 1'
#
loop_
_entity.id
_entity.type
_entity.pdbx_description
1 polymer ?
#
loop_
_entity_poly.entity_id
_entity_poly.type
_entity_poly.pdbx_seq_one_letter_code
_entity_poly.pdbx_strand_id
1 'polypeptide(L)'
;MACFIVPSILAIVVSIIRRAARGFSERFRLGLLEGLLWGGAGILALEHVWHGEVVPWPPFLTAMQSPAEWATALHEMATAGVTMALATVGAWGGILLFEKMIRVPQIQRIATEKKVVTTAPTK
;
A
#
# COMPACT_ATOMS: atom_id res chain seq x y z
N MET A 1 -17.76 -9.84 4.34
CA MET A 1 -17.59 -10.23 2.92
C MET A 1 -16.12 -10.10 2.59
N ALA A 2 -15.41 -11.06 1.98
CA ALA A 2 -13.92 -11.11 2.00
C ALA A 2 -13.17 -9.99 1.22
N CYS A 3 -13.35 -8.73 1.64
CA CYS A 3 -12.81 -7.52 1.02
C CYS A 3 -11.29 -7.45 1.09
N PHE A 4 -10.65 -8.22 1.98
CA PHE A 4 -9.19 -8.29 2.13
C PHE A 4 -8.49 -8.89 0.90
N ILE A 5 -9.20 -9.68 0.06
CA ILE A 5 -8.61 -10.37 -1.10
C ILE A 5 -8.14 -9.37 -2.17
N VAL A 6 -8.92 -8.31 -2.42
CA VAL A 6 -8.58 -7.29 -3.43
C VAL A 6 -7.27 -6.56 -3.12
N PRO A 7 -7.05 -5.99 -1.91
CA PRO A 7 -5.76 -5.39 -1.56
C PRO A 7 -4.64 -6.43 -1.47
N SER A 8 -4.93 -7.70 -1.12
CA SER A 8 -3.92 -8.77 -1.14
C SER A 8 -3.40 -9.05 -2.56
N ILE A 9 -4.30 -9.15 -3.54
CA ILE A 9 -3.95 -9.34 -4.95
C ILE A 9 -3.13 -8.15 -5.45
N LEU A 10 -3.56 -6.93 -5.13
CA LEU A 10 -2.83 -5.73 -5.48
C LEU A 10 -1.44 -5.69 -4.83
N ALA A 11 -1.30 -6.14 -3.59
CA ALA A 11 -0.02 -6.24 -2.89
C ALA A 11 0.94 -7.21 -3.60
N ILE A 12 0.43 -8.37 -4.05
CA ILE A 12 1.21 -9.35 -4.79
C ILE A 12 1.68 -8.76 -6.13
N VAL A 13 0.78 -8.09 -6.87
CA VAL A 13 1.13 -7.44 -8.14
C VAL A 13 2.22 -6.37 -7.92
N VAL A 14 2.07 -5.53 -6.90
CA VAL A 14 3.08 -4.52 -6.55
C VAL A 14 4.41 -5.19 -6.15
N SER A 15 4.39 -6.31 -5.44
CA SER A 15 5.59 -7.07 -5.07
C SER A 15 6.31 -7.63 -6.30
N ILE A 16 5.56 -8.16 -7.29
CA ILE A 16 6.12 -8.64 -8.56
C ILE A 16 6.74 -7.49 -9.34
N ILE A 17 6.02 -6.37 -9.49
CA ILE A 17 6.52 -5.17 -10.19
C ILE A 17 7.76 -4.64 -9.49
N ARG A 18 7.78 -4.60 -8.16
CA ARG A 18 8.94 -4.19 -7.36
C ARG A 18 10.15 -5.07 -7.64
N ARG A 19 9.95 -6.39 -7.76
CA ARG A 19 11.03 -7.35 -8.06
C ARG A 19 11.53 -7.23 -9.49
N ALA A 20 10.64 -7.01 -10.46
CA ALA A 20 10.98 -6.91 -11.88
C ALA A 20 11.60 -5.54 -12.25
N ALA A 21 11.10 -4.45 -11.67
CA ALA A 21 11.48 -3.08 -12.00
C ALA A 21 12.13 -2.37 -10.81
N ARG A 22 13.26 -2.89 -10.32
CA ARG A 22 13.99 -2.33 -9.16
C ARG A 22 14.32 -0.83 -9.33
N GLY A 23 14.69 -0.40 -10.54
CA GLY A 23 14.97 1.01 -10.83
C GLY A 23 13.75 1.94 -10.73
N PHE A 24 12.56 1.44 -11.05
CA PHE A 24 11.30 2.17 -10.84
C PHE A 24 10.87 2.12 -9.36
N SER A 25 11.08 0.97 -8.70
CA SER A 25 10.82 0.78 -7.28
C SER A 25 11.56 1.76 -6.38
N GLU A 26 12.83 2.04 -6.65
CA GLU A 26 13.61 2.99 -5.84
C GLU A 26 13.14 4.42 -6.03
N ARG A 27 12.76 4.80 -7.26
CA ARG A 27 12.29 6.15 -7.58
C ARG A 27 10.91 6.44 -6.97
N PHE A 28 10.03 5.45 -6.93
CA PHE A 28 8.66 5.58 -6.43
C PHE A 28 8.44 5.02 -5.02
N ARG A 29 9.48 4.49 -4.35
CA ARG A 29 9.36 3.84 -3.03
C ARG A 29 8.25 2.78 -2.99
N LEU A 30 8.22 1.88 -3.98
CA LEU A 30 7.20 0.82 -4.05
C LEU A 30 7.20 -0.11 -2.82
N GLY A 31 8.33 -0.22 -2.09
CA GLY A 31 8.38 -0.96 -0.83
C GLY A 31 7.54 -0.34 0.29
N LEU A 32 7.34 0.98 0.29
CA LEU A 32 6.45 1.64 1.25
C LEU A 32 4.98 1.32 0.92
N LEU A 33 4.64 1.38 -0.38
CA LEU A 33 3.31 1.01 -0.86
C LEU A 33 3.01 -0.46 -0.52
N GLU A 34 3.93 -1.38 -0.81
CA GLU A 34 3.82 -2.80 -0.47
C GLU A 34 3.57 -3.02 1.03
N GLY A 35 4.29 -2.31 1.90
CA GLY A 35 4.06 -2.37 3.35
C GLY A 35 2.68 -1.86 3.78
N LEU A 36 2.20 -0.77 3.17
CA LEU A 36 0.88 -0.21 3.46
C LEU A 36 -0.25 -1.16 3.01
N LEU A 37 -0.08 -1.80 1.86
CA LEU A 37 -1.01 -2.81 1.33
C LEU A 37 -1.04 -4.08 2.18
N TRP A 38 0.10 -4.66 2.52
CA TRP A 38 0.15 -5.85 3.37
C TRP A 38 -0.32 -5.57 4.81
N GLY A 39 0.01 -4.40 5.35
CA GLY A 39 -0.46 -3.97 6.67
C GLY A 39 -1.99 -3.81 6.71
N GLY A 40 -2.55 -3.09 5.73
CA GLY A 40 -4.00 -2.91 5.62
C GLY A 40 -4.74 -4.23 5.36
N ALA A 41 -4.24 -5.06 4.44
CA ALA A 41 -4.82 -6.37 4.15
C ALA A 41 -4.76 -7.32 5.36
N GLY A 42 -3.66 -7.30 6.13
CA GLY A 42 -3.52 -8.12 7.33
C GLY A 42 -4.50 -7.75 8.44
N ILE A 43 -4.70 -6.45 8.71
CA ILE A 43 -5.67 -5.99 9.72
C ILE A 43 -7.10 -6.32 9.29
N LEU A 44 -7.45 -6.09 8.02
CA LEU A 44 -8.77 -6.42 7.47
C LEU A 44 -9.05 -7.93 7.50
N ALA A 45 -8.04 -8.76 7.19
CA ALA A 45 -8.17 -10.20 7.29
C ALA A 45 -8.43 -10.64 8.75
N LEU A 46 -7.74 -10.04 9.71
CA LEU A 46 -7.97 -10.30 11.14
C LEU A 46 -9.37 -9.86 11.58
N GLU A 47 -9.87 -8.72 11.10
CA GLU A 47 -11.24 -8.26 11.35
C GLU A 47 -12.27 -9.28 10.85
N HIS A 48 -12.08 -9.83 9.65
CA HIS A 48 -13.02 -10.80 9.06
C HIS A 48 -12.97 -12.16 9.76
N VAL A 49 -11.81 -12.56 10.27
CA VAL A 49 -11.66 -13.75 11.12
C VAL A 49 -12.35 -13.51 12.47
N TRP A 50 -12.19 -12.33 13.06
CA TRP A 50 -12.81 -11.97 14.35
C TRP A 50 -14.34 -11.83 14.26
N HIS A 51 -14.86 -11.29 13.16
CA HIS A 51 -16.29 -11.18 12.90
C HIS A 51 -16.95 -12.51 12.47
N GLY A 52 -16.18 -13.60 12.33
CA GLY A 52 -16.71 -14.93 12.01
C GLY A 52 -17.13 -15.12 10.54
N GLU A 53 -16.71 -14.22 9.65
CA GLU A 53 -16.99 -14.30 8.21
C GLU A 53 -15.95 -15.16 7.46
N VAL A 54 -14.75 -15.30 8.03
CA VAL A 54 -13.66 -16.14 7.52
C VAL A 54 -13.34 -17.19 8.57
N VAL A 55 -13.46 -18.46 8.17
CA VAL A 55 -13.43 -19.59 9.09
C VAL A 55 -12.35 -20.58 8.63
N PRO A 56 -11.44 -21.09 9.49
CA PRO A 56 -10.32 -21.94 9.05
C PRO A 56 -10.72 -23.38 8.67
N TRP A 57 -12.01 -23.73 8.79
CA TRP A 57 -12.56 -24.99 8.30
C TRP A 57 -13.47 -24.74 7.08
N PRO A 58 -13.52 -25.66 6.11
CA PRO A 58 -14.39 -25.52 4.96
C PRO A 58 -15.88 -25.54 5.37
N PRO A 59 -16.75 -24.69 4.78
CA PRO A 59 -16.50 -23.69 3.73
C PRO A 59 -16.05 -22.33 4.31
N PHE A 60 -14.83 -21.91 3.96
CA PHE A 60 -14.12 -20.73 4.50
C PHE A 60 -14.86 -19.37 4.32
N LEU A 61 -15.87 -19.31 3.44
CA LEU A 61 -16.73 -18.17 3.15
C LEU A 61 -18.19 -18.57 3.38
N THR A 62 -18.66 -18.47 4.62
CA THR A 62 -19.99 -18.91 5.06
C THR A 62 -21.15 -18.19 4.36
N ALA A 63 -20.90 -17.02 3.74
CA ALA A 63 -21.90 -16.22 3.02
C ALA A 63 -22.12 -16.59 1.54
N MET A 64 -21.33 -17.51 0.96
CA MET A 64 -21.30 -17.78 -0.49
C MET A 64 -21.92 -19.14 -0.87
N GLN A 65 -23.04 -19.51 -0.22
CA GLN A 65 -23.64 -20.86 -0.35
C GLN A 65 -24.45 -21.09 -1.64
N SER A 66 -24.83 -20.06 -2.42
CA SER A 66 -25.68 -20.22 -3.62
C SER A 66 -25.02 -19.59 -4.87
N PRO A 67 -24.80 -20.32 -5.98
CA PRO A 67 -24.06 -19.84 -7.16
C PRO A 67 -24.66 -18.62 -7.88
N ALA A 68 -25.96 -18.34 -7.69
CA ALA A 68 -26.63 -17.17 -8.27
C ALA A 68 -26.29 -15.84 -7.57
N GLU A 69 -25.89 -15.87 -6.29
CA GLU A 69 -25.55 -14.66 -5.52
C GLU A 69 -24.06 -14.32 -5.55
N TRP A 70 -23.22 -15.17 -6.16
CA TRP A 70 -21.78 -14.92 -6.28
C TRP A 70 -21.49 -13.68 -7.12
N ALA A 71 -22.21 -13.47 -8.22
CA ALA A 71 -21.96 -12.33 -9.11
C ALA A 71 -22.24 -10.99 -8.44
N THR A 72 -23.35 -10.89 -7.70
CA THR A 72 -23.73 -9.67 -6.97
C THR A 72 -22.81 -9.44 -5.78
N ALA A 73 -22.53 -10.48 -4.99
CA ALA A 73 -21.61 -10.38 -3.85
C ALA A 73 -20.18 -10.01 -4.29
N LEU A 74 -19.69 -10.57 -5.42
CA LEU A 74 -18.39 -10.20 -5.99
C LEU A 74 -18.36 -8.77 -6.50
N HIS A 75 -19.46 -8.26 -7.05
CA HIS A 75 -19.53 -6.87 -7.53
C HIS A 75 -19.44 -5.86 -6.38
N GLU A 76 -20.19 -6.09 -5.29
CA GLU A 76 -20.12 -5.28 -4.06
C GLU A 76 -18.73 -5.36 -3.40
N MET A 77 -18.11 -6.54 -3.43
CA MET A 77 -16.73 -6.72 -2.97
C MET A 77 -15.71 -6.01 -3.86
N ALA A 78 -15.92 -6.00 -5.18
CA ALA A 78 -15.03 -5.34 -6.13
C ALA A 78 -15.11 -3.82 -5.98
N THR A 79 -16.29 -3.23 -5.84
CA THR A 79 -16.45 -1.78 -5.65
C THR A 79 -15.86 -1.34 -4.31
N ALA A 80 -16.14 -2.05 -3.22
CA ALA A 80 -15.55 -1.77 -1.90
C ALA A 80 -14.02 -1.98 -1.88
N GLY A 81 -13.53 -3.03 -2.54
CA GLY A 81 -12.09 -3.28 -2.66
C GLY A 81 -11.37 -2.22 -3.50
N VAL A 82 -12.01 -1.71 -4.56
CA VAL A 82 -11.47 -0.63 -5.41
C VAL A 82 -11.39 0.69 -4.66
N THR A 83 -12.42 1.06 -3.87
CA THR A 83 -12.37 2.29 -3.07
C THR A 83 -11.25 2.25 -2.03
N MET A 84 -11.06 1.10 -1.36
CA MET A 84 -9.95 0.88 -0.44
C MET A 84 -8.57 0.93 -1.12
N ALA A 85 -8.45 0.34 -2.32
CA ALA A 85 -7.23 0.40 -3.12
C ALA A 85 -6.88 1.84 -3.51
N LEU A 86 -7.88 2.62 -3.98
CA LEU A 86 -7.70 4.03 -4.30
C LEU A 86 -7.30 4.86 -3.07
N ALA A 87 -7.89 4.60 -1.91
CA ALA A 87 -7.52 5.27 -0.67
C ALA A 87 -6.06 4.96 -0.28
N THR A 88 -5.61 3.72 -0.46
CA THR A 88 -4.23 3.30 -0.12
C THR A 88 -3.21 3.89 -1.09
N VAL A 89 -3.53 3.92 -2.39
CA VAL A 89 -2.70 4.60 -3.41
C VAL A 89 -2.66 6.11 -3.17
N GLY A 90 -3.79 6.71 -2.78
CA GLY A 90 -3.88 8.12 -2.41
C GLY A 90 -3.02 8.47 -1.19
N ALA A 91 -3.09 7.65 -0.13
CA ALA A 91 -2.25 7.81 1.05
C ALA A 91 -0.75 7.70 0.72
N TRP A 92 -0.36 6.74 -0.10
CA TRP A 92 1.02 6.62 -0.60
C TRP A 92 1.46 7.84 -1.41
N GLY A 93 0.60 8.33 -2.31
CA GLY A 93 0.84 9.56 -3.07
C GLY A 93 1.03 10.77 -2.14
N GLY A 94 0.23 10.88 -1.09
CA GLY A 94 0.36 11.89 -0.04
C GLY A 94 1.70 11.82 0.68
N ILE A 95 2.18 10.62 1.03
CA ILE A 95 3.50 10.44 1.67
C ILE A 95 4.62 10.87 0.72
N LEU A 96 4.55 10.52 -0.57
CA LEU A 96 5.55 10.95 -1.56
C LEU A 96 5.56 12.49 -1.72
N LEU A 97 4.38 13.12 -1.70
CA LEU A 97 4.26 14.57 -1.77
C LEU A 97 4.87 15.25 -0.52
N PHE A 98 4.58 14.70 0.65
CA PHE A 98 5.11 15.17 1.93
C PHE A 98 6.63 15.03 2.01
N GLU A 99 7.17 13.88 1.59
CA GLU A 99 8.62 13.68 1.46
C GLU A 99 9.23 14.71 0.51
N LYS A 100 8.63 14.96 -0.65
CA LYS A 100 9.13 15.99 -1.58
C LYS A 100 9.13 17.38 -0.93
N MET A 101 8.06 17.73 -0.22
CA MET A 101 7.92 19.04 0.42
C MET A 101 8.94 19.27 1.53
N ILE A 102 9.27 18.24 2.32
CA ILE A 102 10.22 18.33 3.45
C ILE A 102 11.68 18.12 3.01
N ARG A 103 11.94 17.21 2.08
CA ARG A 103 13.29 16.77 1.74
C ARG A 103 14.00 17.75 0.79
N VAL A 104 13.27 18.44 -0.09
CA VAL A 104 13.86 19.43 -1.02
C VAL A 104 14.52 20.60 -0.27
N PRO A 105 13.89 21.23 0.75
CA PRO A 105 14.54 22.29 1.53
C PRO A 105 15.79 21.83 2.31
N GLN A 106 15.80 20.59 2.83
CA GLN A 106 16.90 20.09 3.66
C GLN A 106 18.18 19.83 2.86
N ILE A 107 18.06 19.24 1.67
CA ILE A 107 19.23 18.97 0.80
C ILE A 107 19.90 20.29 0.38
N GLN A 108 19.12 21.33 0.08
CA GLN A 108 19.66 22.64 -0.25
C GLN A 108 20.40 23.26 0.94
N ARG A 109 19.86 23.17 2.17
CA ARG A 109 20.52 23.67 3.38
C ARG A 109 21.87 22.99 3.62
N ILE A 110 21.92 21.65 3.58
CA ILE A 110 23.16 20.88 3.79
C ILE A 110 24.19 21.19 2.69
N ALA A 111 23.75 21.30 1.43
CA ALA A 111 24.64 21.66 0.33
C ALA A 111 25.21 23.09 0.49
N THR A 112 24.40 24.02 1.00
CA THR A 112 24.80 25.40 1.27
C THR A 112 25.79 25.47 2.44
N GLU A 113 25.50 24.80 3.56
CA GLU A 113 26.40 24.73 4.73
C GLU A 113 27.76 24.10 4.37
N LYS A 114 27.76 22.98 3.65
CA LYS A 114 29.01 22.32 3.22
C LYS A 114 29.84 23.23 2.32
N LYS A 115 29.20 23.99 1.43
CA LYS A 115 29.88 24.95 0.56
C LYS A 115 30.53 26.08 1.36
N VAL A 116 29.82 26.63 2.35
CA VAL A 116 30.34 27.69 3.24
C VAL A 116 31.55 27.21 4.04
N VAL A 117 31.50 26.00 4.60
CA VAL A 117 32.62 25.42 5.38
C VAL A 117 33.85 25.18 4.52
N THR A 118 33.69 24.74 3.26
CA THR A 118 34.82 24.43 2.37
C THR A 118 35.51 25.69 1.84
N THR A 119 34.80 26.84 1.80
CA THR A 119 35.36 28.13 1.36
C THR A 119 35.92 29.00 2.49
N ALA A 120 35.81 28.56 3.75
CA ALA A 120 36.35 29.31 4.87
C ALA A 120 37.88 29.20 4.87
N PRO A 121 38.63 30.32 4.86
CA PRO A 121 40.08 30.27 4.92
C PRO A 121 40.51 29.68 6.27
N THR A 122 41.24 28.57 6.21
CA THR A 122 41.95 27.99 7.36
C THR A 122 43.01 28.99 7.81
N LYS A 123 42.74 29.69 8.92
CA LYS A 123 43.74 30.47 9.64
C LYS A 123 44.76 29.56 10.31
#